data_AF-A0A7M2TDM6-F1
#
_entry.id   AF-A0A7M2TDM6-F1
#
_cell.length_a   1.000
_cell.length_b   1.000
_cell.length_c   1.000
_cell.angle_alpha   90.00
_cell.angle_beta   90.00
_cell.angle_gamma   90.00
#
_symmetry.space_group_name_H-M   'P 1'
#
loop_
_entity.id
_entity.type
_entity.pdbx_description
1 polymer ?
#
loop_
_entity_poly.entity_id
_entity_poly.type
_entity_poly.pdbx_seq_one_letter_code
_entity_poly.pdbx_strand_id
1 'polypeptide(L)'
;MTQLSAAHTAPQKPSDGSRALYGGKGTRRITVRDITAAKERGEKWPMLTAYDAMTASVFDEAGIPVILVGDSAGNCHLGYETTVPVTLDEMTMLSAAVVRGTRRSLIVGDLPFGSYQEGPVQALRSATRLVKEAGVQAVKLEGGERSHEQIRLLVDSGIPVMAHVGLTPQSVNAMGYRVQGRGEEAAAQLLRDAKAVQDAGAFAVVLELVPAELAAEVTRTLHIPTVGIGAGARTDAQVLVWTDMLGLTGGRVPKFVKQYANLREVMGSAAKAFAEDVVGGTFPQEEHSVH
;
A
#
# COMPACT_ATOMS: atom_id res chain seq x y z
N MET A 1 -1.85 -24.91 64.20
CA MET A 1 -2.82 -24.71 63.10
C MET A 1 -2.66 -23.30 62.58
N THR A 2 -1.93 -23.09 61.49
CA THR A 2 -2.05 -21.87 60.69
C THR A 2 -1.56 -22.18 59.28
N GLN A 3 -2.50 -22.11 58.34
CA GLN A 3 -2.40 -22.59 56.98
C GLN A 3 -1.45 -21.71 56.15
N LEU A 4 -0.58 -22.35 55.37
CA LEU A 4 0.13 -21.75 54.24
C LEU A 4 -0.87 -21.53 53.11
N SER A 5 -1.13 -20.26 52.79
CA SER A 5 -1.92 -19.86 51.63
C SER A 5 -1.10 -20.06 50.35
N ALA A 6 -1.46 -21.08 49.56
CA ALA A 6 -0.94 -21.27 48.22
C ALA A 6 -1.53 -20.21 47.27
N ALA A 7 -0.71 -19.26 46.84
CA ALA A 7 -1.07 -18.34 45.78
C ALA A 7 -1.26 -19.11 44.47
N HIS A 8 -2.50 -19.17 44.00
CA HIS A 8 -2.84 -19.63 42.65
C HIS A 8 -2.32 -18.61 41.64
N THR A 9 -1.17 -18.89 41.03
CA THR A 9 -0.73 -18.22 39.81
C THR A 9 -1.59 -18.75 38.66
N ALA A 10 -2.54 -17.93 38.19
CA ALA A 10 -3.27 -18.22 36.97
C ALA A 10 -2.28 -18.38 35.80
N PRO A 11 -2.48 -19.34 34.89
CA PRO A 11 -1.59 -19.52 33.76
C PRO A 11 -1.70 -18.29 32.83
N GLN A 12 -0.60 -17.54 32.71
CA GLN A 12 -0.45 -16.54 31.66
C GLN A 12 -0.58 -17.24 30.30
N LYS A 13 -1.56 -16.83 29.49
CA LYS A 13 -1.61 -17.20 28.08
C LYS A 13 -0.28 -16.81 27.42
N PRO A 14 0.35 -17.69 26.63
CA PRO A 14 1.53 -17.30 25.86
C PRO A 14 1.17 -16.12 24.95
N SER A 15 2.01 -15.09 24.91
CA SER A 15 1.80 -13.94 24.06
C SER A 15 1.78 -14.36 22.58
N ASP A 16 0.72 -13.98 21.87
CA ASP A 16 0.42 -14.34 20.46
C ASP A 16 1.37 -13.66 19.44
N GLY A 17 2.56 -13.24 19.87
CA GLY A 17 3.53 -12.49 19.08
C GLY A 17 4.05 -13.24 17.84
N SER A 18 3.85 -14.55 17.76
CA SER A 18 4.19 -15.32 16.56
C SER A 18 3.25 -15.06 15.39
N ARG A 19 2.02 -14.57 15.64
CA ARG A 19 0.98 -14.35 14.63
C ARG A 19 0.81 -12.89 14.20
N ALA A 20 1.57 -11.97 14.77
CA ALA A 20 1.55 -10.57 14.35
C ALA A 20 1.92 -10.44 12.86
N LEU A 21 1.16 -9.64 12.14
CA LEU A 21 1.36 -9.32 10.73
C LEU A 21 2.71 -8.60 10.52
N TYR A 22 3.00 -7.62 11.37
CA TYR A 22 4.29 -6.94 11.46
C TYR A 22 5.04 -7.40 12.72
N GLY A 23 6.32 -7.80 12.58
CA GLY A 23 7.13 -8.32 13.69
C GLY A 23 6.92 -9.80 14.03
N GLY A 24 5.99 -10.50 13.38
CA GLY A 24 5.80 -11.95 13.51
C GLY A 24 6.84 -12.79 12.75
N LYS A 25 6.97 -14.07 13.11
CA LYS A 25 8.04 -14.99 12.63
C LYS A 25 7.65 -15.89 11.44
N GLY A 26 6.63 -15.52 10.66
CA GLY A 26 6.15 -16.32 9.53
C GLY A 26 7.04 -16.20 8.28
N THR A 27 7.34 -17.32 7.62
CA THR A 27 8.14 -17.36 6.38
C THR A 27 7.30 -17.49 5.10
N ARG A 28 6.01 -17.81 5.23
CA ARG A 28 5.08 -17.87 4.08
C ARG A 28 4.59 -16.48 3.69
N ARG A 29 4.08 -16.37 2.46
CA ARG A 29 3.42 -15.15 2.01
C ARG A 29 2.19 -14.82 2.86
N ILE A 30 2.02 -13.54 3.20
CA ILE A 30 0.84 -12.97 3.85
C ILE A 30 -0.34 -13.08 2.89
N THR A 31 -1.50 -13.45 3.44
CA THR A 31 -2.74 -13.64 2.70
C THR A 31 -3.79 -12.62 3.13
N VAL A 32 -4.81 -12.42 2.30
CA VAL A 32 -5.96 -11.56 2.68
C VAL A 32 -6.66 -12.03 3.96
N ARG A 33 -6.62 -13.33 4.29
CA ARG A 33 -7.14 -13.86 5.56
C ARG A 33 -6.33 -13.38 6.76
N ASP A 34 -5.01 -13.28 6.63
CA ASP A 34 -4.15 -12.74 7.68
C ASP A 34 -4.46 -11.25 7.93
N ILE A 35 -4.77 -10.51 6.86
CA ILE A 35 -5.17 -9.10 6.90
C ILE A 35 -6.52 -8.92 7.62
N THR A 36 -7.52 -9.73 7.30
CA THR A 36 -8.81 -9.73 8.03
C THR A 36 -8.61 -10.06 9.50
N ALA A 37 -7.83 -11.11 9.81
CA ALA A 37 -7.57 -11.53 11.18
C ALA A 37 -6.81 -10.45 11.99
N ALA A 38 -5.97 -9.63 11.35
CA ALA A 38 -5.30 -8.52 12.00
C ALA A 38 -6.30 -7.47 12.51
N LYS A 39 -7.32 -7.10 11.72
CA LYS A 39 -8.38 -6.19 12.17
C LYS A 39 -9.18 -6.78 13.33
N GLU A 40 -9.54 -8.07 13.27
CA GLU A 40 -10.26 -8.75 14.36
C GLU A 40 -9.48 -8.70 15.68
N ARG A 41 -8.14 -8.72 15.63
CA ARG A 41 -7.26 -8.57 16.79
C ARG A 41 -7.01 -7.11 17.19
N GLY A 42 -7.49 -6.13 16.43
CA GLY A 42 -7.15 -4.71 16.62
C GLY A 42 -5.69 -4.39 16.34
N GLU A 43 -5.02 -5.21 15.52
CA GLU A 43 -3.61 -5.08 15.19
C GLU A 43 -3.40 -4.10 14.03
N LYS A 44 -2.65 -3.02 14.27
CA LYS A 44 -2.26 -2.08 13.22
C LYS A 44 -1.08 -2.59 12.42
N TRP A 45 -1.07 -2.31 11.12
CA TRP A 45 0.01 -2.73 10.23
C TRP A 45 0.42 -1.67 9.20
N PRO A 46 1.70 -1.63 8.79
CA PRO A 46 2.18 -0.72 7.76
C PRO A 46 2.04 -1.32 6.36
N MET A 47 1.83 -0.46 5.37
CA MET A 47 1.91 -0.74 3.95
C MET A 47 2.83 0.29 3.29
N LEU A 48 3.64 -0.13 2.33
CA LEU A 48 4.47 0.79 1.53
C LEU A 48 4.27 0.49 0.06
N THR A 49 4.45 1.51 -0.79
CA THR A 49 4.57 1.26 -2.22
C THR A 49 5.94 0.70 -2.58
N ALA A 50 6.06 -0.06 -3.67
CA ALA A 50 7.35 -0.40 -4.29
C ALA A 50 7.15 -0.66 -5.79
N TYR A 51 8.19 -0.50 -6.59
CA TYR A 51 8.10 -0.58 -8.06
C TYR A 51 9.21 -1.43 -8.70
N ASP A 52 10.19 -1.89 -7.92
CA ASP A 52 11.32 -2.69 -8.38
C ASP A 52 11.68 -3.77 -7.36
N ALA A 53 12.48 -4.75 -7.80
CA ALA A 53 12.84 -5.90 -6.99
C ALA A 53 13.76 -5.55 -5.80
N MET A 54 14.64 -4.56 -5.93
CA MET A 54 15.64 -4.22 -4.91
C MET A 54 14.98 -3.47 -3.75
N THR A 55 14.15 -2.48 -4.07
CA THR A 55 13.36 -1.76 -3.06
C THR A 55 12.41 -2.72 -2.35
N ALA A 56 11.72 -3.58 -3.10
CA ALA A 56 10.78 -4.54 -2.53
C ALA A 56 11.45 -5.57 -1.63
N SER A 57 12.66 -6.05 -1.95
CA SER A 57 13.38 -7.00 -1.09
C SER A 57 13.76 -6.37 0.25
N VAL A 58 14.22 -5.12 0.25
CA VAL A 58 14.52 -4.38 1.49
C VAL A 58 13.26 -4.24 2.36
N PHE A 59 12.10 -3.95 1.76
CA PHE A 59 10.84 -3.83 2.51
C PHE A 59 10.32 -5.18 3.02
N ASP A 60 10.48 -6.25 2.24
CA ASP A 60 10.14 -7.62 2.66
C ASP A 60 10.99 -8.06 3.86
N GLU A 61 12.30 -7.80 3.81
CA GLU A 61 13.27 -8.07 4.90
C GLU A 61 13.00 -7.22 6.14
N ALA A 62 12.61 -5.95 5.96
CA ALA A 62 12.15 -5.09 7.05
C ALA A 62 10.79 -5.53 7.64
N GLY A 63 10.16 -6.55 7.06
CA GLY A 63 8.93 -7.15 7.55
C GLY A 63 7.68 -6.39 7.14
N ILE A 64 7.70 -5.53 6.13
CA ILE A 64 6.49 -4.84 5.65
C ILE A 64 5.48 -5.87 5.14
N PRO A 65 4.28 -6.01 5.75
CA PRO A 65 3.38 -7.12 5.45
C PRO A 65 2.64 -6.97 4.12
N VAL A 66 2.43 -5.75 3.64
CA VAL A 66 1.75 -5.47 2.36
C VAL A 66 2.58 -4.47 1.57
N ILE A 67 2.83 -4.81 0.30
CA ILE A 67 3.48 -3.91 -0.66
C ILE A 67 2.49 -3.62 -1.78
N LEU A 68 2.26 -2.33 -2.02
CA LEU A 68 1.42 -1.84 -3.10
C LEU A 68 2.28 -1.46 -4.30
N VAL A 69 2.05 -2.09 -5.45
CA VAL A 69 2.55 -1.61 -6.73
C VAL A 69 1.50 -0.67 -7.26
N GLY A 70 1.62 0.59 -6.86
CA GLY A 70 0.64 1.63 -7.13
C GLY A 70 0.89 2.37 -8.44
N ASP A 71 -0.17 2.86 -9.07
CA ASP A 71 -0.07 3.74 -10.25
C ASP A 71 0.60 5.09 -9.93
N SER A 72 0.80 5.40 -8.64
CA SER A 72 1.73 6.44 -8.16
C SER A 72 3.15 6.29 -8.73
N ALA A 73 3.53 5.10 -9.23
CA ALA A 73 4.72 4.90 -10.04
C ALA A 73 4.81 5.88 -11.22
N GLY A 74 3.68 6.24 -11.84
CA GLY A 74 3.63 7.25 -12.89
C GLY A 74 4.35 8.52 -12.48
N ASN A 75 4.02 9.06 -11.31
CA ASN A 75 4.64 10.28 -10.80
C ASN A 75 6.05 10.07 -10.27
N CYS A 76 6.22 9.15 -9.31
CA CYS A 76 7.45 9.09 -8.53
C CYS A 76 8.52 8.17 -9.11
N HIS A 77 8.22 7.42 -10.19
CA HIS A 77 9.12 6.44 -10.79
C HIS A 77 9.30 6.66 -12.30
N LEU A 78 8.22 6.92 -13.04
CA LEU A 78 8.23 7.09 -14.50
C LEU A 78 8.28 8.56 -14.95
N GLY A 79 8.06 9.51 -14.04
CA GLY A 79 8.18 10.94 -14.31
C GLY A 79 6.98 11.58 -15.00
N TYR A 80 5.82 10.93 -15.01
CA TYR A 80 4.57 11.52 -15.46
C TYR A 80 4.05 12.60 -14.50
N GLU A 81 3.32 13.58 -15.05
CA GLU A 81 2.71 14.64 -14.24
C GLU A 81 1.51 14.15 -13.43
N THR A 82 0.81 13.11 -13.90
CA THR A 82 -0.33 12.48 -13.22
C THR A 82 -0.26 10.95 -13.38
N THR A 83 -1.10 10.21 -12.67
CA THR A 83 -1.20 8.75 -12.82
C THR A 83 -2.02 8.31 -14.05
N VAL A 84 -2.70 9.24 -14.72
CA VAL A 84 -3.58 8.97 -15.88
C VAL A 84 -2.86 8.28 -17.06
N PRO A 85 -1.60 8.62 -17.42
CA PRO A 85 -0.91 7.99 -18.54
C PRO A 85 -0.42 6.57 -18.28
N VAL A 86 -0.41 6.12 -17.01
CA VAL A 86 0.12 4.81 -16.64
C VAL A 86 -0.68 3.71 -17.31
N THR A 87 0.01 2.79 -17.98
CA THR A 87 -0.57 1.69 -18.75
C THR A 87 -0.61 0.40 -17.94
N LEU A 88 -1.48 -0.53 -18.36
CA LEU A 88 -1.53 -1.87 -17.78
C LEU A 88 -0.21 -2.64 -18.00
N ASP A 89 0.49 -2.39 -19.11
CA ASP A 89 1.77 -3.06 -19.39
C ASP A 89 2.89 -2.59 -18.45
N GLU A 90 2.95 -1.29 -18.16
CA GLU A 90 3.86 -0.76 -17.14
C GLU A 90 3.53 -1.33 -15.76
N MET A 91 2.25 -1.33 -15.36
CA MET A 91 1.83 -1.92 -14.09
C MET A 91 2.17 -3.40 -13.99
N THR A 92 2.01 -4.15 -15.09
CA THR A 92 2.35 -5.58 -15.15
C THR A 92 3.86 -5.78 -14.96
N MET A 93 4.69 -5.00 -15.67
CA MET A 93 6.16 -5.10 -15.58
C MET A 93 6.68 -4.77 -14.18
N LEU A 94 6.25 -3.64 -13.61
CA LEU A 94 6.65 -3.20 -12.27
C LEU A 94 6.18 -4.19 -11.20
N SER A 95 4.93 -4.68 -11.34
CA SER A 95 4.38 -5.67 -10.42
C SER A 95 5.18 -6.97 -10.45
N ALA A 96 5.57 -7.44 -11.63
CA ALA A 96 6.36 -8.65 -11.78
C ALA A 96 7.75 -8.51 -11.13
N ALA A 97 8.36 -7.32 -11.22
CA ALA A 97 9.63 -7.04 -10.55
C ALA A 97 9.51 -7.12 -9.02
N VAL A 98 8.48 -6.51 -8.46
CA VAL A 98 8.20 -6.54 -7.01
C VAL A 98 7.89 -7.95 -6.53
N VAL A 99 7.10 -8.73 -7.27
CA VAL A 99 6.82 -10.13 -6.90
C VAL A 99 8.11 -10.97 -6.86
N ARG A 100 9.02 -10.78 -7.83
CA ARG A 100 10.33 -11.47 -7.83
C ARG A 100 11.24 -11.05 -6.66
N GLY A 101 11.13 -9.81 -6.20
CA GLY A 101 11.93 -9.28 -5.07
C GLY A 101 11.45 -9.70 -3.69
N THR A 102 10.27 -10.33 -3.55
CA THR A 102 9.61 -10.55 -2.25
C THR A 102 9.29 -12.01 -2.00
N ARG A 103 9.31 -12.42 -0.72
CA ARG A 103 8.94 -13.77 -0.29
C ARG A 103 7.75 -13.79 0.66
N ARG A 104 7.62 -12.78 1.53
CA ARG A 104 6.65 -12.75 2.63
C ARG A 104 5.49 -11.78 2.38
N SER A 105 5.72 -10.59 1.84
CA SER A 105 4.68 -9.56 1.71
C SER A 105 3.54 -9.99 0.81
N LEU A 106 2.32 -9.57 1.14
CA LEU A 106 1.19 -9.57 0.21
C LEU A 106 1.42 -8.46 -0.83
N ILE A 107 1.43 -8.82 -2.11
CA ILE A 107 1.61 -7.87 -3.21
C ILE A 107 0.27 -7.53 -3.81
N VAL A 108 -0.06 -6.24 -3.79
CA VAL A 108 -1.27 -5.66 -4.37
C VAL A 108 -0.86 -4.87 -5.60
N GLY A 109 -1.40 -5.20 -6.78
CA GLY A 109 -1.15 -4.45 -8.02
C GLY A 109 -2.30 -3.52 -8.36
N ASP A 110 -2.03 -2.26 -8.68
CA ASP A 110 -3.07 -1.33 -9.11
C ASP A 110 -3.59 -1.63 -10.53
N LEU A 111 -4.91 -1.55 -10.69
CA LEU A 111 -5.54 -1.40 -11.99
C LEU A 111 -5.45 0.09 -12.39
N PRO A 112 -4.67 0.44 -13.43
CA PRO A 112 -4.48 1.84 -13.81
C PRO A 112 -5.74 2.42 -14.45
N PHE A 113 -5.76 3.75 -14.61
CA PHE A 113 -6.86 4.45 -15.26
C PHE A 113 -7.18 3.87 -16.65
N GLY A 114 -8.48 3.73 -16.95
CA GLY A 114 -8.98 3.17 -18.21
C GLY A 114 -9.00 1.63 -18.29
N SER A 115 -8.44 0.91 -17.33
CA SER A 115 -8.33 -0.55 -17.37
C SER A 115 -9.51 -1.32 -16.75
N TYR A 116 -10.42 -0.63 -16.05
CA TYR A 116 -11.56 -1.26 -15.37
C TYR A 116 -12.87 -0.46 -15.45
N GLN A 117 -12.81 0.78 -15.95
CA GLN A 117 -13.93 1.73 -15.94
C GLN A 117 -14.98 1.40 -17.00
N GLU A 118 -14.64 0.67 -18.07
CA GLU A 118 -15.60 0.26 -19.11
C GLU A 118 -16.67 -0.68 -18.55
N GLY A 119 -16.29 -1.54 -17.60
CA GLY A 119 -17.22 -2.43 -16.92
C GLY A 119 -16.55 -3.68 -16.32
N PRO A 120 -17.34 -4.57 -15.69
CA PRO A 120 -16.82 -5.72 -14.95
C PRO A 120 -15.97 -6.67 -15.80
N VAL A 121 -16.36 -6.92 -17.05
CA VAL A 121 -15.63 -7.84 -17.95
C VAL A 121 -14.24 -7.29 -18.30
N GLN A 122 -14.12 -5.98 -18.51
CA GLN A 122 -12.83 -5.33 -18.75
C GLN A 122 -11.95 -5.44 -17.50
N ALA A 123 -12.49 -5.10 -16.33
CA ALA A 123 -11.80 -5.21 -15.06
C ALA A 123 -11.26 -6.62 -14.81
N LEU A 124 -12.06 -7.65 -15.10
CA LEU A 124 -11.65 -9.05 -14.97
C LEU A 124 -10.49 -9.42 -15.87
N ARG A 125 -10.51 -8.98 -17.14
CA ARG A 125 -9.39 -9.20 -18.08
C ARG A 125 -8.11 -8.53 -17.57
N SER A 126 -8.19 -7.27 -17.16
CA SER A 126 -7.04 -6.50 -16.68
C SER A 126 -6.47 -7.09 -15.38
N ALA A 127 -7.32 -7.43 -14.41
CA ALA A 127 -6.89 -8.05 -13.16
C ALA A 127 -6.28 -9.44 -13.38
N THR A 128 -6.86 -10.23 -14.30
CA THR A 128 -6.32 -11.54 -14.68
C THR A 128 -4.90 -11.41 -15.24
N ARG A 129 -4.61 -10.36 -16.03
CA ARG A 129 -3.24 -10.10 -16.50
C ARG A 129 -2.29 -9.84 -15.34
N LEU A 130 -2.62 -8.97 -14.40
CA LEU A 130 -1.75 -8.73 -13.24
C LEU A 130 -1.53 -9.99 -12.40
N VAL A 131 -2.58 -10.78 -12.15
CA VAL A 131 -2.46 -12.02 -11.37
C VAL A 131 -1.60 -13.06 -12.11
N LYS A 132 -1.83 -13.28 -13.40
CA LYS A 132 -1.17 -14.34 -14.16
C LYS A 132 0.23 -13.97 -14.66
N GLU A 133 0.39 -12.77 -15.19
CA GLU A 133 1.63 -12.32 -15.83
C GLU A 133 2.59 -11.73 -14.80
N ALA A 134 2.08 -10.98 -13.80
CA ALA A 134 2.92 -10.38 -12.77
C ALA A 134 3.00 -11.20 -11.47
N GLY A 135 2.01 -12.03 -11.16
CA GLY A 135 2.00 -12.88 -9.97
C GLY A 135 1.54 -12.18 -8.70
N VAL A 136 0.85 -11.03 -8.81
CA VAL A 136 0.27 -10.34 -7.64
C VAL A 136 -0.83 -11.20 -7.03
N GLN A 137 -1.01 -11.10 -5.70
CA GLN A 137 -2.01 -11.91 -5.00
C GLN A 137 -3.35 -11.18 -4.84
N ALA A 138 -3.36 -9.87 -5.09
CA ALA A 138 -4.55 -9.04 -5.04
C ALA A 138 -4.40 -7.86 -6.01
N VAL A 139 -5.53 -7.25 -6.35
CA VAL A 139 -5.56 -6.00 -7.13
C VAL A 139 -6.17 -4.86 -6.33
N LYS A 140 -5.78 -3.62 -6.64
CA LYS A 140 -6.44 -2.42 -6.15
C LYS A 140 -7.12 -1.68 -7.30
N LEU A 141 -8.30 -1.12 -7.05
CA LEU A 141 -9.00 -0.24 -7.99
C LEU A 141 -9.70 0.90 -7.27
N GLU A 142 -9.89 2.02 -7.97
CA GLU A 142 -10.49 3.23 -7.40
C GLU A 142 -11.96 3.40 -7.78
N GLY A 143 -12.79 3.68 -6.79
CA GLY A 143 -14.22 3.90 -6.97
C GLY A 143 -15.04 3.27 -5.85
N GLY A 144 -16.09 3.98 -5.44
CA GLY A 144 -17.08 3.50 -4.49
C GLY A 144 -18.22 2.77 -5.17
N GLU A 145 -19.45 3.32 -5.05
CA GLU A 145 -20.66 2.74 -5.65
C GLU A 145 -20.49 2.47 -7.15
N ARG A 146 -19.82 3.37 -7.88
CA ARG A 146 -19.56 3.24 -9.33
C ARG A 146 -18.70 2.05 -9.75
N SER A 147 -18.01 1.41 -8.80
CA SER A 147 -17.13 0.26 -9.06
C SER A 147 -17.64 -1.03 -8.41
N HIS A 148 -18.85 -1.02 -7.85
CA HIS A 148 -19.44 -2.16 -7.16
C HIS A 148 -19.49 -3.41 -8.04
N GLU A 149 -19.98 -3.31 -9.29
CA GLU A 149 -20.11 -4.47 -10.18
C GLU A 149 -18.76 -5.05 -10.59
N GLN A 150 -17.75 -4.20 -10.80
CA GLN A 150 -16.38 -4.61 -11.11
C GLN A 150 -15.79 -5.40 -9.94
N ILE A 151 -15.87 -4.84 -8.72
CA ILE A 151 -15.35 -5.48 -7.51
C ILE A 151 -16.02 -6.84 -7.32
N ARG A 152 -17.36 -6.88 -7.42
CA ARG A 152 -18.13 -8.11 -7.26
C ARG A 152 -17.69 -9.21 -8.22
N LEU A 153 -17.59 -8.91 -9.51
CA LEU A 153 -17.19 -9.91 -10.50
C LEU A 153 -15.76 -10.41 -10.27
N LEU A 154 -14.82 -9.52 -9.90
CA LEU A 154 -13.45 -9.89 -9.58
C LEU A 154 -13.38 -10.86 -8.40
N VAL A 155 -14.09 -10.54 -7.32
CA VAL A 155 -14.17 -11.36 -6.11
C VAL A 155 -14.83 -12.71 -6.38
N ASP A 156 -15.96 -12.72 -7.10
CA ASP A 156 -16.66 -13.95 -7.51
C ASP A 156 -15.78 -14.84 -8.43
N SER A 157 -14.83 -14.22 -9.15
CA SER A 157 -13.83 -14.92 -9.98
C SER A 157 -12.59 -15.37 -9.21
N GLY A 158 -12.54 -15.12 -7.89
CA GLY A 158 -11.43 -15.53 -7.02
C GLY A 158 -10.24 -14.57 -6.97
N ILE A 159 -10.38 -13.33 -7.48
CA ILE A 159 -9.35 -12.29 -7.42
C ILE A 159 -9.65 -11.39 -6.20
N PRO A 160 -8.79 -11.37 -5.17
CA PRO A 160 -8.99 -10.47 -4.04
C PRO A 160 -8.82 -9.01 -4.45
N VAL A 161 -9.75 -8.16 -4.00
CA VAL A 161 -9.77 -6.73 -4.32
C VAL A 161 -9.58 -5.88 -3.07
N MET A 162 -8.60 -4.97 -3.12
CA MET A 162 -8.50 -3.83 -2.22
C MET A 162 -9.18 -2.63 -2.90
N ALA A 163 -10.23 -2.08 -2.30
CA ALA A 163 -10.89 -0.91 -2.85
C ALA A 163 -10.14 0.39 -2.50
N HIS A 164 -10.43 1.47 -3.20
CA HIS A 164 -9.93 2.81 -2.88
C HIS A 164 -11.04 3.86 -3.03
N VAL A 165 -11.34 4.56 -1.93
CA VAL A 165 -12.32 5.66 -1.86
C VAL A 165 -11.71 6.90 -1.19
N GLY A 166 -12.39 8.03 -1.29
CA GLY A 166 -11.84 9.33 -0.90
C GLY A 166 -11.25 10.02 -2.12
N LEU A 167 -10.07 10.63 -1.99
CA LEU A 167 -9.36 11.15 -3.16
C LEU A 167 -8.87 9.96 -3.99
N THR A 168 -9.38 9.83 -5.22
CA THR A 168 -8.95 8.83 -6.19
C THR A 168 -8.13 9.53 -7.30
N PRO A 169 -6.79 9.51 -7.26
CA PRO A 169 -5.93 10.27 -8.17
C PRO A 169 -6.19 10.05 -9.66
N GLN A 170 -6.71 8.88 -10.05
CA GLN A 170 -7.09 8.63 -11.45
C GLN A 170 -8.21 9.56 -11.95
N SER A 171 -8.97 10.17 -11.02
CA SER A 171 -10.02 11.15 -11.29
C SER A 171 -9.53 12.60 -11.10
N VAL A 172 -8.22 12.86 -11.11
CA VAL A 172 -7.63 14.20 -10.87
C VAL A 172 -8.21 15.27 -11.79
N ASN A 173 -8.52 14.97 -13.05
CA ASN A 173 -9.08 15.93 -13.99
C ASN A 173 -10.51 16.37 -13.62
N ALA A 174 -11.27 15.52 -12.91
CA ALA A 174 -12.62 15.83 -12.45
C ALA A 174 -12.62 16.45 -11.04
N MET A 175 -11.76 15.99 -10.14
CA MET A 175 -11.84 16.32 -8.71
C MET A 175 -10.70 17.23 -8.21
N GLY A 176 -9.56 17.24 -8.90
CA GLY A 176 -8.30 17.79 -8.41
C GLY A 176 -7.77 17.10 -7.15
N TYR A 177 -6.62 17.57 -6.65
CA TYR A 177 -6.03 17.11 -5.39
C TYR A 177 -6.64 17.85 -4.19
N ARG A 178 -7.83 17.42 -3.75
CA ARG A 178 -8.56 18.04 -2.65
C ARG A 178 -9.01 17.01 -1.62
N VAL A 179 -9.13 17.46 -0.37
CA VAL A 179 -9.69 16.67 0.73
C VAL A 179 -11.14 16.30 0.41
N GLN A 180 -11.48 15.02 0.56
CA GLN A 180 -12.81 14.47 0.29
C GLN A 180 -13.61 14.27 1.58
N GLY A 181 -14.95 14.20 1.49
CA GLY A 181 -15.80 13.98 2.65
C GLY A 181 -15.96 15.19 3.58
N ARG A 182 -15.81 16.42 3.06
CA ARG A 182 -16.10 17.65 3.80
C ARG A 182 -17.57 18.05 3.64
N GLY A 183 -18.25 18.28 4.76
CA GLY A 183 -19.69 18.55 4.79
C GLY A 183 -20.50 17.26 4.87
N GLU A 184 -21.74 17.37 5.37
CA GLU A 184 -22.58 16.22 5.69
C GLU A 184 -22.87 15.33 4.47
N GLU A 185 -23.18 15.93 3.33
CA GLU A 185 -23.50 15.19 2.10
C GLU A 185 -22.29 14.40 1.58
N ALA A 186 -21.12 15.02 1.49
CA ALA A 186 -19.90 14.36 1.04
C ALA A 186 -19.43 13.28 2.03
N ALA A 187 -19.63 13.50 3.33
CA ALA A 187 -19.35 12.50 4.36
C ALA A 187 -20.28 11.28 4.23
N ALA A 188 -21.57 11.52 4.02
CA ALA A 188 -22.55 10.46 3.78
C ALA A 188 -22.27 9.69 2.48
N GLN A 189 -21.86 10.38 1.40
CA GLN A 189 -21.44 9.74 0.15
C GLN A 189 -20.22 8.84 0.37
N LEU A 190 -19.18 9.31 1.05
CA LEU A 190 -18.01 8.50 1.34
C LEU A 190 -18.37 7.24 2.15
N LEU A 191 -19.29 7.36 3.12
CA LEU A 191 -19.74 6.21 3.90
C LEU A 191 -20.53 5.21 3.03
N ARG A 192 -21.36 5.69 2.09
CA ARG A 192 -22.03 4.82 1.11
C ARG A 192 -21.02 4.11 0.22
N ASP A 193 -20.07 4.84 -0.34
CA ASP A 193 -18.99 4.29 -1.16
C ASP A 193 -18.21 3.20 -0.43
N ALA A 194 -17.81 3.47 0.81
CA ALA A 194 -17.06 2.54 1.64
C ALA A 194 -17.86 1.27 1.99
N LYS A 195 -19.18 1.39 2.19
CA LYS A 195 -20.08 0.23 2.39
C LYS A 195 -20.28 -0.55 1.09
N ALA A 196 -20.50 0.15 -0.03
CA ALA A 196 -20.74 -0.49 -1.32
C ALA A 196 -19.56 -1.37 -1.74
N VAL A 197 -18.31 -0.92 -1.55
CA VAL A 197 -17.14 -1.75 -1.89
C VAL A 197 -16.98 -2.95 -0.96
N GLN A 198 -17.37 -2.83 0.31
CA GLN A 198 -17.41 -3.95 1.25
C GLN A 198 -18.49 -4.96 0.85
N ASP A 199 -19.70 -4.48 0.52
CA ASP A 199 -20.83 -5.32 0.13
C ASP A 199 -20.55 -6.05 -1.21
N ALA A 200 -19.74 -5.46 -2.08
CA ALA A 200 -19.21 -6.09 -3.28
C ALA A 200 -18.13 -7.15 -3.00
N GLY A 201 -17.62 -7.25 -1.78
CA GLY A 201 -16.67 -8.28 -1.35
C GLY A 201 -15.19 -7.87 -1.31
N ALA A 202 -14.87 -6.57 -1.38
CA ALA A 202 -13.50 -6.11 -1.20
C ALA A 202 -12.94 -6.57 0.16
N PHE A 203 -11.70 -7.05 0.21
CA PHE A 203 -11.12 -7.54 1.46
C PHE A 203 -10.58 -6.43 2.37
N ALA A 204 -10.34 -5.24 1.81
CA ALA A 204 -9.86 -4.04 2.49
C ALA A 204 -10.19 -2.79 1.65
N VAL A 205 -10.15 -1.60 2.26
CA VAL A 205 -10.38 -0.33 1.55
C VAL A 205 -9.38 0.74 1.96
N VAL A 206 -8.76 1.40 0.97
CA VAL A 206 -7.92 2.58 1.17
C VAL A 206 -8.83 3.82 1.32
N LEU A 207 -8.51 4.66 2.31
CA LEU A 207 -9.11 5.97 2.54
C LEU A 207 -8.03 7.05 2.33
N GLU A 208 -8.14 7.82 1.24
CA GLU A 208 -7.16 8.85 0.90
C GLU A 208 -7.70 10.27 1.07
N LEU A 209 -6.93 11.12 1.76
CA LEU A 209 -7.28 12.52 2.06
C LEU A 209 -8.70 12.73 2.58
N VAL A 210 -9.05 11.97 3.63
CA VAL A 210 -10.35 12.04 4.32
C VAL A 210 -10.16 12.67 5.71
N PRO A 211 -11.09 13.51 6.22
CA PRO A 211 -11.07 13.98 7.60
C PRO A 211 -10.93 12.83 8.61
N ALA A 212 -10.03 12.98 9.58
CA ALA A 212 -9.71 11.90 10.52
C ALA A 212 -10.92 11.37 11.30
N GLU A 213 -11.88 12.25 11.65
CA GLU A 213 -13.13 11.85 12.32
C GLU A 213 -14.00 10.96 11.44
N LEU A 214 -14.15 11.31 10.16
CA LEU A 214 -14.90 10.53 9.19
C LEU A 214 -14.21 9.20 8.88
N ALA A 215 -12.89 9.19 8.70
CA ALA A 215 -12.14 7.95 8.50
C ALA A 215 -12.27 7.00 9.71
N ALA A 216 -12.31 7.54 10.93
CA ALA A 216 -12.55 6.76 12.14
C ALA A 216 -13.97 6.20 12.20
N GLU A 217 -14.97 6.97 11.76
CA GLU A 217 -16.35 6.50 11.63
C GLU A 217 -16.49 5.36 10.61
N VAL A 218 -15.90 5.53 9.42
CA VAL A 218 -15.84 4.47 8.40
C VAL A 218 -15.16 3.23 8.96
N THR A 219 -14.02 3.37 9.64
CA THR A 219 -13.27 2.25 10.22
C THR A 219 -14.07 1.46 11.24
N ARG A 220 -14.86 2.15 12.09
CA ARG A 220 -15.77 1.50 13.06
C ARG A 220 -16.97 0.83 12.39
N THR A 221 -17.41 1.36 11.24
CA THR A 221 -18.60 0.87 10.54
C THR A 221 -18.32 -0.37 9.71
N LEU A 222 -17.14 -0.45 9.10
CA LEU A 222 -16.75 -1.56 8.24
C LEU A 222 -16.18 -2.74 9.03
N HIS A 223 -16.51 -3.96 8.59
CA HIS A 223 -15.89 -5.19 9.09
C HIS A 223 -14.61 -5.56 8.32
N ILE A 224 -14.36 -4.94 7.15
CA ILE A 224 -13.09 -5.08 6.41
C ILE A 224 -12.06 -4.04 6.88
N PRO A 225 -10.74 -4.30 6.78
CA PRO A 225 -9.69 -3.37 7.19
C PRO A 225 -9.69 -2.08 6.36
N THR A 226 -9.48 -0.95 7.05
CA THR A 226 -9.26 0.35 6.41
C THR A 226 -7.77 0.70 6.39
N VAL A 227 -7.27 1.19 5.25
CA VAL A 227 -5.88 1.63 5.08
C VAL A 227 -5.84 3.14 4.83
N GLY A 228 -5.25 3.90 5.74
CA GLY A 228 -5.23 5.36 5.66
C GLY A 228 -4.01 5.90 4.93
N ILE A 229 -4.23 6.94 4.12
CA ILE A 229 -3.16 7.85 3.64
C ILE A 229 -3.69 9.28 3.71
N GLY A 230 -3.21 10.04 4.69
CA GLY A 230 -3.82 11.32 5.03
C GLY A 230 -5.25 11.21 5.59
N ALA A 231 -5.58 10.08 6.21
CA ALA A 231 -6.88 9.79 6.84
C ALA A 231 -6.83 9.71 8.38
N GLY A 232 -5.74 10.20 8.99
CA GLY A 232 -5.52 10.12 10.44
C GLY A 232 -5.17 8.71 10.94
N ALA A 233 -4.88 8.59 12.24
CA ALA A 233 -4.32 7.38 12.82
C ALA A 233 -5.35 6.30 13.21
N ARG A 234 -6.66 6.57 13.05
CA ARG A 234 -7.74 5.68 13.50
C ARG A 234 -8.21 4.65 12.47
N THR A 235 -7.56 4.57 11.31
CA THR A 235 -7.68 3.43 10.39
C THR A 235 -6.94 2.20 10.93
N ASP A 236 -7.23 1.03 10.38
CA ASP A 236 -6.59 -0.23 10.79
C ASP A 236 -5.12 -0.29 10.33
N ALA A 237 -4.81 0.33 9.20
CA ALA A 237 -3.46 0.38 8.63
C ALA A 237 -3.12 1.74 8.05
N GLN A 238 -1.86 1.94 7.67
CA GLN A 238 -1.36 3.15 7.01
C GLN A 238 -0.56 2.78 5.77
N VAL A 239 -0.69 3.58 4.71
CA VAL A 239 0.15 3.49 3.50
C VAL A 239 0.82 4.81 3.20
N LEU A 240 2.07 4.74 2.73
CA LEU A 240 2.79 5.88 2.14
C LEU A 240 3.46 5.45 0.83
N VAL A 241 3.57 6.41 -0.08
CA VAL A 241 4.48 6.30 -1.22
C VAL A 241 5.90 6.27 -0.68
N TRP A 242 6.68 5.25 -1.04
CA TRP A 242 7.98 5.02 -0.40
C TRP A 242 8.99 6.14 -0.68
N THR A 243 8.93 6.75 -1.87
CA THR A 243 9.82 7.86 -2.24
C THR A 243 9.55 9.10 -1.41
N ASP A 244 8.29 9.35 -1.03
CA ASP A 244 7.93 10.45 -0.15
C ASP A 244 8.39 10.16 1.28
N MET A 245 8.14 8.93 1.75
CA MET A 245 8.52 8.45 3.08
C MET A 245 10.05 8.47 3.31
N LEU A 246 10.84 8.13 2.29
CA LEU A 246 12.31 8.15 2.35
C LEU A 246 12.93 9.48 1.90
N GLY A 247 12.12 10.50 1.62
CA GLY A 247 12.61 11.83 1.25
C GLY A 247 13.36 11.87 -0.08
N LEU A 248 12.98 11.00 -1.02
CA LEU A 248 13.49 11.00 -2.38
C LEU A 248 12.70 11.97 -3.26
N THR A 249 11.37 12.06 -3.14
CA THR A 249 10.58 13.01 -3.95
C THR A 249 10.99 14.45 -3.67
N GLY A 250 11.27 15.23 -4.72
CA GLY A 250 11.64 16.64 -4.59
C GLY A 250 10.43 17.56 -4.40
N GLY A 251 10.68 18.81 -4.03
CA GLY A 251 9.64 19.83 -3.92
C GLY A 251 8.84 19.77 -2.62
N ARG A 252 7.55 20.13 -2.68
CA ARG A 252 6.70 20.28 -1.50
C ARG A 252 6.18 18.92 -1.01
N VAL A 253 6.66 18.49 0.15
CA VAL A 253 6.18 17.29 0.84
C VAL A 253 4.70 17.46 1.23
N PRO A 254 3.81 16.50 0.89
CA PRO A 254 2.42 16.53 1.33
C PRO A 254 2.32 16.54 2.86
N LYS A 255 1.34 17.27 3.41
CA LYS A 255 1.22 17.46 4.88
C LYS A 255 1.04 16.16 5.68
N PHE A 256 0.53 15.11 5.05
CA PHE A 256 0.30 13.82 5.68
C PHE A 256 1.53 12.89 5.66
N VAL A 257 2.60 13.27 4.96
CA VAL A 257 3.83 12.49 4.87
C VAL A 257 4.75 12.87 6.03
N LYS A 258 5.27 11.84 6.71
CA LYS A 258 6.46 11.94 7.57
C LYS A 258 7.64 11.36 6.81
N GLN A 259 8.71 12.14 6.66
CA GLN A 259 9.99 11.65 6.15
C GLN A 259 10.76 10.92 7.25
N TYR A 260 11.20 9.70 6.96
CA TYR A 260 12.03 8.88 7.85
C TYR A 260 13.51 8.90 7.45
N ALA A 261 13.82 9.42 6.26
CA ALA A 261 15.17 9.64 5.74
C ALA A 261 15.17 10.81 4.74
N ASN A 262 16.36 11.26 4.32
CA ASN A 262 16.56 12.19 3.21
C ASN A 262 17.43 11.54 2.12
N LEU A 263 16.86 10.57 1.40
CA LEU A 263 17.62 9.85 0.37
C LEU A 263 18.06 10.75 -0.79
N ARG A 264 17.31 11.82 -1.10
CA ARG A 264 17.73 12.77 -2.13
C ARG A 264 19.09 13.39 -1.82
N GLU A 265 19.29 13.82 -0.58
CA GLU A 265 20.56 14.39 -0.13
C GLU A 265 21.68 13.36 -0.09
N VAL A 266 21.40 12.14 0.39
CA VAL A 266 22.39 11.04 0.42
C VAL A 266 22.88 10.71 -0.99
N MET A 267 21.95 10.50 -1.93
CA MET A 267 22.29 10.20 -3.33
C MET A 267 23.02 11.36 -4.00
N GLY A 268 22.55 12.60 -3.79
CA GLY A 268 23.18 13.78 -4.36
C GLY A 268 24.61 13.97 -3.87
N SER A 269 24.84 13.80 -2.56
CA SER A 269 26.16 13.90 -1.95
C SER A 269 27.10 12.81 -2.46
N ALA A 270 26.63 11.56 -2.54
CA ALA A 270 27.43 10.44 -3.03
C ALA A 270 27.81 10.60 -4.52
N ALA A 271 26.86 11.02 -5.36
CA ALA A 271 27.12 11.27 -6.78
C ALA A 271 28.14 12.41 -6.97
N LYS A 272 28.05 13.46 -6.15
CA LYS A 272 29.01 14.57 -6.18
C LYS A 272 30.41 14.13 -5.74
N ALA A 273 30.52 13.38 -4.65
CA ALA A 273 31.79 12.85 -4.17
C ALA A 273 32.47 11.96 -5.21
N PHE A 274 31.71 11.04 -5.83
CA PHE A 274 32.22 10.22 -6.93
C PHE A 274 32.73 11.05 -8.10
N ALA A 275 31.98 12.09 -8.51
CA ALA A 275 32.41 12.98 -9.57
C ALA A 275 33.68 13.77 -9.21
N GLU A 276 33.78 14.25 -7.97
CA GLU A 276 34.98 14.93 -7.45
C GLU A 276 36.21 13.99 -7.46
N ASP A 277 36.04 12.72 -7.08
CA ASP A 277 37.12 11.73 -7.11
C ASP A 277 37.61 11.42 -8.54
N VAL A 278 36.67 11.30 -9.50
CA VAL A 278 37.00 11.07 -10.91
C VAL A 278 37.72 12.29 -11.51
N VAL A 279 37.22 13.50 -11.27
CA VAL A 279 37.84 14.73 -11.78
C VAL A 279 39.21 14.97 -11.14
N GLY A 280 39.36 14.64 -9.86
CA GLY A 280 40.63 14.74 -9.13
C GLY A 280 41.64 13.62 -9.46
N GLY A 281 41.23 12.59 -10.20
CA GLY A 281 42.06 11.42 -10.49
C GLY A 281 42.37 10.55 -9.27
N THR A 282 41.59 10.66 -8.19
CA THR A 282 41.70 9.81 -6.99
C THR A 282 40.93 8.49 -7.14
N PHE A 283 40.00 8.42 -8.10
CA PHE A 283 39.33 7.19 -8.54
C PHE A 283 39.54 6.93 -10.04
N PRO A 284 39.75 5.67 -10.47
CA PRO A 284 39.93 4.48 -9.64
C PRO A 284 41.30 4.43 -8.96
N GLN A 285 41.35 3.78 -7.80
CA GLN A 285 42.61 3.39 -7.15
C GLN A 285 43.10 2.04 -7.70
N GLU A 286 44.32 1.66 -7.36
CA GLU A 286 44.93 0.38 -7.75
C GLU A 286 44.06 -0.83 -7.34
N GLU A 287 43.51 -0.82 -6.13
CA GLU A 287 42.60 -1.88 -5.64
C GLU A 287 41.28 -2.01 -6.43
N HIS A 288 40.94 -0.98 -7.21
CA HIS A 288 39.76 -0.95 -8.09
C HIS A 288 40.14 -1.20 -9.57
N SER A 289 41.41 -1.50 -9.86
CA SER A 289 41.94 -1.70 -11.20
C SER A 289 42.24 -3.18 -11.48
N VAL A 290 42.18 -3.59 -12.75
CA VAL A 290 42.47 -4.96 -13.20
C VAL A 290 43.66 -4.97 -14.16
N HIS A 291 44.50 -6.01 -14.09
CA HIS A 291 45.74 -6.16 -14.86
C HIS A 291 45.87 -7.55 -15.48
#